data_AF-A0A9C9TAU5-F1
#
_entry.id   AF-A0A9C9TAU5-F1
#
_cell.length_a   1.000
_cell.length_b   1.000
_cell.length_c   1.000
_cell.angle_alpha   90.00
_cell.angle_beta   90.00
_cell.angle_gamma   90.00
#
_symmetry.space_group_name_H-M   'P 1'
#
loop_
_entity.id
_entity.type
_entity.pdbx_description
1 polymer ?
#
loop_
_entity_poly.entity_id
_entity_poly.type
_entity_poly.pdbx_seq_one_letter_code
_entity_poly.pdbx_strand_id
1 'polypeptide(L)'
;MTQVILLEDEKKMTIFNLAQSAGSIAQALESGDWRPPEGVAQRLDLADMCLLEMPNFLVVLPKDYHWKVQPLHGEGDEPALSPRQREVLQALAEGFTTKQIAYRLGISQRTVMAHIQATKERFGTYTRAQTVSRAQSLGLIQTQ
;
A
#
# COMPACT_ATOMS: atom_id res chain seq x y z
N MET A 1 1.89 2.97 -30.53
CA MET A 1 1.37 1.80 -29.81
C MET A 1 1.47 2.10 -28.33
N THR A 2 0.33 2.18 -27.65
CA THR A 2 0.21 2.66 -26.27
C THR A 2 -0.43 1.56 -25.43
N GLN A 3 0.14 1.31 -24.26
CA GLN A 3 -0.44 0.43 -23.26
C GLN A 3 -1.36 1.24 -22.35
N VAL A 4 -2.65 0.91 -22.35
CA VAL A 4 -3.65 1.54 -21.49
C VAL A 4 -3.86 0.67 -20.26
N ILE A 5 -3.74 1.27 -19.08
CA ILE A 5 -4.02 0.67 -17.79
C ILE A 5 -5.28 1.34 -17.25
N LEU A 6 -6.38 0.60 -17.25
CA LEU A 6 -7.66 1.04 -16.74
C LEU A 6 -7.87 0.48 -15.34
N LEU A 7 -7.96 1.35 -14.33
CA LEU A 7 -8.34 0.97 -12.99
C LEU A 7 -9.86 1.12 -12.90
N GLU A 8 -10.58 0.00 -12.88
CA GLU A 8 -12.04 -0.01 -12.76
C GLU A 8 -12.47 0.13 -11.29
N ASP A 9 -11.69 -0.43 -10.35
CA ASP A 9 -11.92 -0.40 -8.90
C ASP A 9 -10.63 -0.79 -8.13
N GLU A 10 -10.64 -0.80 -6.80
CA GLU A 10 -9.55 -1.26 -5.90
C GLU A 10 -9.03 -2.66 -6.25
N LYS A 11 -9.87 -3.53 -6.83
CA LYS A 11 -9.56 -4.95 -7.07
C LYS A 11 -9.46 -5.34 -8.53
N LYS A 12 -9.81 -4.42 -9.45
CA LYS A 12 -9.92 -4.74 -10.86
C LYS A 12 -9.20 -3.69 -11.70
N MET A 13 -8.15 -4.15 -12.35
CA MET A 13 -7.37 -3.37 -13.30
C MET A 13 -7.31 -4.15 -14.60
N THR A 14 -7.60 -3.47 -15.70
CA THR A 14 -7.60 -4.03 -17.04
C THR A 14 -6.51 -3.36 -17.86
N ILE A 15 -5.65 -4.17 -18.48
CA ILE A 15 -4.52 -3.69 -19.27
C ILE A 15 -4.71 -4.14 -20.71
N PHE A 16 -4.57 -3.22 -21.66
CA PHE A 16 -4.66 -3.54 -23.08
C PHE A 16 -3.79 -2.60 -23.92
N ASN A 17 -3.49 -3.02 -25.14
CA ASN A 17 -2.65 -2.25 -26.06
C ASN A 17 -3.50 -1.67 -27.18
N LEU A 18 -3.28 -0.38 -27.47
CA LEU A 18 -3.90 0.33 -28.59
C LEU A 18 -2.83 0.77 -29.59
N ALA A 19 -3.17 0.78 -30.88
CA ALA A 19 -2.25 1.24 -31.92
C ALA A 19 -1.96 2.75 -31.84
N GLN A 20 -2.95 3.52 -31.37
CA GLN A 20 -2.93 4.97 -31.20
C GLN A 20 -1.87 5.43 -30.18
N SER A 21 -1.45 6.70 -30.25
CA SER A 21 -0.58 7.33 -29.25
C SER A 21 -1.36 7.70 -27.99
N ALA A 22 -0.67 7.84 -26.85
CA ALA A 22 -1.28 8.25 -25.57
C ALA A 22 -2.09 9.55 -25.74
N GLY A 23 -1.48 10.59 -26.31
CA GLY A 23 -2.14 11.88 -26.57
C GLY A 23 -3.42 11.79 -27.39
N SER A 24 -3.44 10.93 -28.42
CA SER A 24 -4.66 10.73 -29.23
C SER A 24 -5.76 10.03 -28.44
N ILE A 25 -5.40 9.15 -27.51
CA ILE A 25 -6.34 8.42 -26.66
C ILE A 25 -6.86 9.34 -25.55
N ALA A 26 -6.00 10.12 -24.91
CA ALA A 26 -6.41 11.08 -23.88
C ALA A 26 -7.32 12.16 -24.45
N GLN A 27 -7.02 12.70 -25.62
CA GLN A 27 -7.89 13.68 -26.26
C GLN A 27 -9.29 13.12 -26.54
N ALA A 28 -9.38 11.87 -26.99
CA ALA A 28 -10.68 11.21 -27.22
C ALA A 28 -11.42 10.92 -25.91
N LEU A 29 -10.70 10.64 -24.83
CA LEU A 29 -11.27 10.45 -23.49
C LEU A 29 -11.83 11.78 -22.94
N GLU A 30 -11.09 12.87 -23.10
CA GLU A 30 -11.50 14.22 -22.71
C GLU A 30 -12.71 14.71 -23.52
N SER A 31 -12.78 14.39 -24.81
CA SER A 31 -13.92 14.74 -25.66
C SER A 31 -15.15 13.85 -25.43
N GLY A 32 -15.01 12.76 -24.67
CA GLY A 32 -16.07 11.76 -24.43
C GLY A 32 -16.34 10.83 -25.62
N ASP A 33 -15.54 10.92 -26.68
CA ASP A 33 -15.69 10.11 -27.90
C ASP A 33 -14.96 8.76 -27.80
N TRP A 34 -14.12 8.59 -26.79
CA TRP A 34 -13.36 7.36 -26.62
C TRP A 34 -14.26 6.20 -26.22
N ARG A 35 -14.15 5.09 -26.96
CA ARG A 35 -14.85 3.84 -26.67
C ARG A 35 -13.85 2.76 -26.29
N PRO A 36 -14.02 2.15 -25.10
CA PRO A 36 -13.16 1.05 -24.70
C PRO A 36 -13.35 -0.19 -25.61
N PRO A 37 -12.31 -1.02 -25.80
CA PRO A 37 -12.44 -2.29 -26.51
C PRO A 37 -13.50 -3.23 -25.89
N GLU A 38 -14.03 -4.17 -26.67
CA GLU A 38 -14.98 -5.16 -26.17
C GLU A 38 -14.41 -5.94 -24.96
N GLY A 39 -15.20 -6.06 -23.89
CA GLY A 39 -14.80 -6.72 -22.64
C GLY A 39 -14.23 -5.81 -21.55
N VAL A 40 -13.93 -4.55 -21.89
CA VAL A 40 -13.53 -3.50 -20.93
C VAL A 40 -14.77 -2.76 -20.45
N ALA A 41 -14.87 -2.47 -19.14
CA ALA A 41 -16.09 -1.96 -18.50
C ALA A 41 -16.73 -0.79 -19.29
N GLN A 42 -17.93 -1.03 -19.82
CA GLN A 42 -18.71 -0.05 -20.60
C GLN A 42 -19.39 1.00 -19.72
N ARG A 43 -19.15 0.97 -18.41
CA ARG A 43 -19.84 1.78 -17.39
C ARG A 43 -18.88 2.68 -16.61
N LEU A 44 -17.80 3.13 -17.25
CA LEU A 44 -16.99 4.19 -16.68
C LEU A 44 -17.61 5.53 -17.04
N ASP A 45 -17.94 6.30 -16.01
CA ASP A 45 -18.22 7.71 -16.18
C ASP A 45 -16.89 8.44 -16.39
N LEU A 46 -16.62 8.82 -17.64
CA LEU A 46 -15.38 9.49 -18.03
C LEU A 46 -15.23 10.85 -17.34
N ALA A 47 -16.33 11.49 -16.95
CA ALA A 47 -16.30 12.76 -16.23
C ALA A 47 -15.62 12.63 -14.86
N ASP A 48 -15.67 11.43 -14.28
CA ASP A 48 -15.09 11.11 -12.99
C ASP A 48 -13.74 10.40 -13.12
N MET A 49 -13.04 10.51 -14.24
CA MET A 49 -11.71 9.90 -14.45
C MET A 49 -10.58 10.93 -14.49
N CYS A 50 -9.42 10.53 -14.01
CA CYS A 50 -8.13 11.21 -14.12
C CYS A 50 -7.23 10.41 -15.07
N LEU A 51 -6.48 11.15 -15.90
CA LEU A 51 -5.59 10.60 -16.93
C LEU A 51 -4.14 10.94 -16.58
N LEU A 52 -3.28 9.94 -16.61
CA LEU A 52 -1.83 10.08 -16.50
C LEU A 52 -1.18 9.63 -17.81
N GLU A 53 -0.73 10.59 -18.60
CA GLU A 53 -0.08 10.36 -19.87
C GLU A 53 1.44 10.21 -19.72
N MET A 54 1.96 9.09 -20.21
CA MET A 54 3.39 8.82 -20.33
C MET A 54 3.71 8.42 -21.79
N PRO A 55 4.98 8.48 -22.24
CA PRO A 55 5.32 8.31 -23.66
C PRO A 55 4.73 7.06 -24.35
N ASN A 56 4.54 5.96 -23.61
CA ASN A 56 3.96 4.70 -24.11
C ASN A 56 2.84 4.15 -23.23
N PHE A 57 2.50 4.83 -22.13
CA PHE A 57 1.51 4.35 -21.16
C PHE A 57 0.45 5.42 -20.94
N LEU A 58 -0.79 4.96 -20.86
CA LEU A 58 -1.88 5.80 -20.40
C LEU A 58 -2.53 5.12 -19.20
N VAL A 59 -2.55 5.78 -18.05
CA VAL A 59 -3.26 5.28 -16.87
C VAL A 59 -4.55 6.06 -16.72
N VAL A 60 -5.67 5.35 -16.66
CA VAL A 60 -7.00 5.90 -16.46
C VAL A 60 -7.52 5.39 -15.11
N LEU A 61 -7.84 6.30 -14.20
CA LEU A 61 -8.28 6.00 -12.84
C LEU A 61 -9.43 6.92 -12.43
N PRO A 62 -10.34 6.50 -11.54
CA PRO A 62 -11.37 7.38 -10.99
C PRO A 62 -10.75 8.59 -10.25
N LYS A 63 -11.38 9.75 -10.31
CA LYS A 63 -11.01 10.97 -9.56
C LYS A 63 -11.18 10.76 -8.06
N ASP A 64 -12.23 10.03 -7.69
CA ASP A 64 -12.52 9.63 -6.29
C ASP A 64 -11.78 8.35 -5.88
N TYR A 65 -10.78 7.94 -6.66
CA TYR A 65 -9.92 6.82 -6.30
C TYR A 65 -9.04 7.19 -5.10
N HIS A 66 -9.60 6.98 -3.93
CA HIS A 66 -8.94 7.15 -2.64
C HIS A 66 -8.01 5.96 -2.42
N TRP A 67 -6.87 5.96 -3.10
CA TRP A 67 -5.82 5.00 -2.78
C TRP A 67 -5.51 5.07 -1.28
N LYS A 68 -5.60 3.94 -0.58
CA LYS A 68 -4.92 3.78 0.70
C LYS A 68 -3.43 3.72 0.41
N VAL A 69 -2.85 4.89 0.23
CA VAL A 69 -1.41 5.11 0.28
C VAL A 69 -0.94 4.50 1.60
N GLN A 70 -0.36 3.31 1.56
CA GLN A 70 0.77 3.11 2.44
C GLN A 70 1.91 3.77 1.70
N PRO A 71 2.47 4.89 2.19
CA PRO A 71 3.60 5.49 1.53
C PRO A 71 4.64 4.40 1.31
N LEU A 72 5.08 4.23 0.07
CA LEU A 72 6.33 3.53 -0.21
C LEU A 72 7.36 4.28 0.61
N HIS A 73 7.75 3.71 1.75
CA HIS A 73 8.65 4.35 2.71
C HIS A 73 9.87 4.84 1.93
N GLY A 74 9.96 6.15 1.72
CA GLY A 74 11.08 6.77 1.05
C GLY A 74 12.32 6.56 1.89
N GLU A 75 13.46 6.33 1.23
CA GLU A 75 14.78 6.27 1.85
C GLU A 75 15.02 7.58 2.64
N GLY A 76 14.64 7.61 3.92
CA GLY A 76 14.68 8.82 4.76
C GLY A 76 13.60 8.88 5.85
N ASP A 77 12.51 8.13 5.73
CA ASP A 77 11.50 7.99 6.79
C ASP A 77 11.57 6.57 7.37
N GLU A 78 12.65 6.29 8.10
CA GLU A 78 12.76 5.03 8.84
C GLU A 78 11.53 4.89 9.74
N PRO A 79 10.82 3.75 9.73
CA PRO A 79 9.56 3.60 10.45
C PRO A 79 9.78 3.71 11.97
N ALA A 80 9.67 4.94 12.49
CA ALA A 80 9.85 5.25 13.90
C ALA A 80 8.73 4.60 14.72
N LEU A 81 9.04 3.51 15.42
CA LEU A 81 8.14 2.88 16.37
C LEU A 81 7.64 3.90 17.39
N SER A 82 6.35 3.83 17.73
CA SER A 82 5.89 4.52 18.94
C SER A 82 6.62 3.95 20.16
N PRO A 83 6.76 4.72 21.25
CA PRO A 83 7.41 4.25 22.48
C PRO A 83 6.84 2.91 22.94
N ARG A 84 5.52 2.75 22.86
CA ARG A 84 4.83 1.53 23.26
C ARG A 84 5.09 0.35 22.32
N GLN A 85 5.15 0.59 21.01
CA GLN A 85 5.52 -0.44 20.04
C GLN A 85 6.95 -0.91 20.24
N ARG A 86 7.87 0.00 20.59
CA ARG A 86 9.26 -0.31 20.94
C ARG A 86 9.32 -1.18 22.19
N GLU A 87 8.63 -0.81 23.27
CA GLU A 87 8.58 -1.61 24.51
C GLU A 87 8.07 -3.03 24.26
N VAL A 88 6.99 -3.16 23.47
CA VAL A 88 6.44 -4.47 23.09
C VAL A 88 7.47 -5.26 22.29
N LEU A 89 8.06 -4.69 21.24
CA LEU A 89 9.04 -5.39 20.39
C LEU A 89 10.34 -5.75 21.13
N GLN A 90 10.80 -4.89 22.04
CA GLN A 90 11.94 -5.14 22.92
C GLN A 90 11.68 -6.36 23.81
N ALA A 91 10.52 -6.41 24.47
CA ALA A 91 10.14 -7.56 25.27
C ALA A 91 9.92 -8.83 24.41
N LEU A 92 9.45 -8.68 23.16
CA LEU A 92 9.37 -9.81 22.24
C LEU A 92 10.76 -10.36 21.88
N ALA A 93 11.75 -9.50 21.70
CA ALA A 93 13.14 -9.86 21.41
C ALA A 93 13.82 -10.53 22.61
N GLU A 94 13.47 -10.12 23.83
CA GLU A 94 13.90 -10.74 25.09
C GLU A 94 13.20 -12.11 25.36
N GLY A 95 12.33 -12.58 24.46
CA GLY A 95 11.69 -13.88 24.57
C GLY A 95 10.39 -13.91 25.39
N PHE A 96 9.86 -12.76 25.83
CA PHE A 96 8.61 -12.73 26.58
C PHE A 96 7.41 -13.16 25.73
N THR A 97 6.48 -13.88 26.34
CA THR A 97 5.18 -14.21 25.76
C THR A 97 4.24 -13.00 25.78
N THR A 98 3.24 -12.97 24.90
CA THR A 98 2.21 -11.90 24.88
C THR A 98 1.55 -11.69 26.24
N LYS A 99 1.34 -12.78 27.01
CA LYS A 99 0.80 -12.75 28.37
C LYS A 99 1.74 -12.06 29.37
N GLN A 100 3.03 -12.36 29.32
CA GLN A 100 4.03 -11.72 30.18
C GLN A 100 4.21 -10.23 29.82
N ILE A 101 4.19 -9.90 28.53
CA ILE A 101 4.28 -8.50 28.07
C ILE A 101 3.05 -7.71 28.53
N ALA A 102 1.86 -8.28 28.38
CA ALA A 102 0.61 -7.68 28.86
C ALA A 102 0.67 -7.37 30.36
N TYR A 103 1.12 -8.33 31.16
CA TYR A 103 1.32 -8.16 32.59
C TYR A 103 2.35 -7.06 32.91
N ARG A 104 3.52 -7.09 32.27
CA ARG A 104 4.61 -6.15 32.49
C ARG A 104 4.24 -4.72 32.12
N LEU A 105 3.49 -4.53 31.05
CA LEU A 105 3.12 -3.21 30.54
C LEU A 105 1.77 -2.71 31.09
N GLY A 106 1.04 -3.51 31.86
CA GLY A 106 -0.27 -3.12 32.42
C GLY A 106 -1.36 -2.95 31.35
N ILE A 107 -1.33 -3.76 30.28
CA ILE A 107 -2.30 -3.72 29.17
C ILE A 107 -2.85 -5.11 28.89
N SER A 108 -3.93 -5.19 28.11
CA SER A 108 -4.51 -6.49 27.74
C SER A 108 -3.64 -7.23 26.72
N GLN A 109 -3.70 -8.57 26.69
CA GLN A 109 -3.03 -9.37 25.65
C GLN A 109 -3.51 -8.97 24.25
N ARG A 110 -4.79 -8.62 24.10
CA ARG A 110 -5.36 -8.10 22.85
C ARG A 110 -4.66 -6.82 22.40
N THR A 111 -4.39 -5.90 23.33
CA THR A 111 -3.66 -4.64 23.07
C THR A 111 -2.22 -4.93 22.65
N VAL A 112 -1.55 -5.88 23.29
CA VAL A 112 -0.20 -6.31 22.86
C VAL A 112 -0.24 -6.85 21.44
N MET A 113 -1.20 -7.73 21.10
CA MET A 113 -1.33 -8.25 19.74
C MET A 113 -1.63 -7.15 18.71
N ALA A 114 -2.42 -6.14 19.08
CA ALA A 114 -2.67 -4.98 18.21
C ALA A 114 -1.38 -4.20 17.93
N HIS A 115 -0.53 -3.97 18.93
CA HIS A 115 0.78 -3.34 18.72
C HIS A 115 1.70 -4.17 17.82
N ILE A 116 1.70 -5.50 17.97
CA ILE A 116 2.48 -6.42 17.13
C ILE A 116 1.97 -6.39 15.69
N GLN A 117 0.66 -6.39 15.49
CA GLN A 117 0.07 -6.37 14.16
C GLN A 117 0.36 -5.05 13.44
N ALA A 118 0.23 -3.92 14.14
CA ALA A 118 0.57 -2.61 13.59
C ALA A 118 2.06 -2.51 13.20
N THR A 119 2.96 -3.13 13.97
CA THR A 119 4.39 -3.16 13.64
C THR A 119 4.72 -4.10 12.50
N LYS A 120 4.03 -5.24 12.38
CA LYS A 120 4.12 -6.13 11.22
C LYS A 120 3.74 -5.42 9.93
N GLU A 121 2.59 -4.75 9.92
CA GLU A 121 2.10 -3.98 8.78
C GLU A 121 3.10 -2.90 8.39
N ARG A 122 3.56 -2.12 9.37
CA ARG A 122 4.52 -1.04 9.13
C ARG A 122 5.87 -1.53 8.59
N PHE A 123 6.35 -2.68 9.05
CA PHE A 123 7.61 -3.25 8.58
C PHE A 123 7.46 -4.13 7.34
N GLY A 124 6.24 -4.39 6.85
CA GLY A 124 5.99 -5.34 5.77
C GLY A 124 6.40 -6.77 6.11
N THR A 125 6.23 -7.19 7.37
CA THR A 125 6.66 -8.52 7.85
C THR A 125 5.48 -9.43 8.19
N TYR A 126 5.68 -10.74 8.08
CA TYR A 126 4.63 -11.74 8.25
C TYR A 126 4.75 -12.54 9.53
N THR A 127 5.96 -12.67 10.08
CA THR A 127 6.22 -13.43 11.31
C THR A 127 6.81 -12.56 12.41
N ARG A 128 6.57 -12.94 13.67
CA ARG A 128 7.16 -12.28 14.84
C ARG A 128 8.69 -12.20 14.74
N ALA A 129 9.33 -13.27 14.29
CA ALA A 129 10.78 -13.31 14.13
C ALA A 129 11.28 -12.33 13.06
N GLN A 130 10.58 -12.24 11.93
CA GLN A 130 10.89 -11.24 10.89
C GLN A 130 10.72 -9.81 11.42
N THR A 131 9.65 -9.54 12.17
CA THR A 131 9.40 -8.20 12.75
C THR A 131 10.51 -7.80 13.73
N VAL A 132 10.94 -8.71 14.60
CA VAL A 132 12.03 -8.48 15.56
C VAL A 132 13.36 -8.28 14.82
N SER A 133 13.69 -9.15 13.87
CA SER A 133 14.92 -9.04 13.07
C SER A 133 15.00 -7.72 12.29
N ARG A 134 13.88 -7.28 11.69
CA ARG A 134 13.81 -6.00 11.01
C ARG A 134 14.00 -4.83 11.96
N ALA A 135 13.36 -4.86 13.14
CA ALA A 135 13.51 -3.83 14.16
C ALA A 135 14.95 -3.72 14.67
N GLN A 136 15.65 -4.85 14.84
CA GLN A 136 17.07 -4.89 15.20
C GLN A 136 17.96 -4.30 14.10
N SER A 137 17.72 -4.67 12.82
CA SER A 137 18.51 -4.14 11.70
C SER A 137 18.41 -2.62 11.55
N LEU A 138 17.29 -2.05 12.01
CA LEU A 138 17.02 -0.61 12.03
C LEU A 138 17.50 0.08 13.32
N GLY A 139 18.13 -0.65 14.25
CA GLY A 139 18.59 -0.09 15.54
C GLY A 139 17.46 0.38 16.47
N LEU A 140 16.21 -0.03 16.20
CA LEU A 140 15.03 0.44 16.93
C LEU A 140 14.83 -0.28 18.27
N ILE A 141 15.41 -1.48 18.40
CA ILE A 141 15.43 -2.33 19.60
C ILE A 141 16.81 -2.98 19.72
N GLN A 142 17.18 -3.40 20.93
CA GLN A 142 18.43 -4.11 21.20
C GLN A 142 18.11 -5.52 21.68
N THR A 143 19.03 -6.46 21.51
CA THR A 143 18.88 -7.81 22.04
C THR A 143 20.16 -8.13 22.76
N GLN A 144 20.03 -8.54 24.03
CA GLN A 144 21.16 -8.94 24.85
C GLN A 144 21.73 -10.27 24.37
#